data_AF-A0A8J6PIT8-F1
#
_entry.id   AF-A0A8J6PIT8-F1
#
_cell.length_a   1.000
_cell.length_b   1.000
_cell.length_c   1.000
_cell.angle_alpha   90.00
_cell.angle_beta   90.00
_cell.angle_gamma   90.00
#
_symmetry.space_group_name_H-M   'P 1'
#
loop_
_entity.id
_entity.type
_entity.pdbx_description
1 polymer ?
#
loop_
_entity_poly.entity_id
_entity_poly.type
_entity_poly.pdbx_seq_one_letter_code
_entity_poly.pdbx_strand_id
1 'polypeptide(L)'
;MFLIFIFLFPFASFSQEKEIQYENKLLWEITTKGKKEKSYLFGSFHTNDKRVFQLSDSVYVALNNSKAIVLETDIYAMFKDWDTRYDYLNLEYDNEGKPYTKSSSASRTSYGDEDGMPQFLDLYFMQYGFNANKNFYALEAIEDQMSLVENPFNFSYSYADQFIQAEDKAINLYLSGNIDALERLLRTSLKWNPDFFDNLITKRNLIMADGIDSLLKKENLFIAIGAGHLGGEKGVINLLRSKGHHLRPVLYTKSKEAIPEKLEVLSNKSYNYFDSITQLHAVFPGKPFDIDKEGVVLNLIYREMGQGNSYSIEVIAKEEGQTLQSVAMDYIQSPGDSKKTEGVFDDETRYIEGISDSYPEGISWVRVIDSDHYFAILKAYGGNKFMNSPRPKRFFDNIWFEYPEEDNR
;
A
#
# COMPACT_ATOMS: atom_id res chain seq x y z
N MET A 1 27.45 -22.03 65.92
CA MET A 1 26.31 -21.16 65.54
C MET A 1 26.62 -20.61 64.14
N PHE A 2 26.18 -21.30 63.10
CA PHE A 2 26.41 -20.90 61.70
C PHE A 2 25.24 -20.00 61.26
N LEU A 3 25.52 -18.74 60.97
CA LEU A 3 24.55 -17.80 60.40
C LEU A 3 24.42 -18.07 58.89
N ILE A 4 23.24 -18.52 58.47
CA ILE A 4 22.85 -18.60 57.06
C ILE A 4 22.40 -17.20 56.64
N PHE A 5 23.16 -16.55 55.76
CA PHE A 5 22.75 -15.34 55.06
C PHE A 5 21.82 -15.73 53.91
N ILE A 6 20.53 -15.44 54.05
CA ILE A 6 19.56 -15.53 52.96
C ILE A 6 19.71 -14.25 52.12
N PHE A 7 20.29 -14.37 50.93
CA PHE A 7 20.25 -13.31 49.92
C PHE A 7 18.84 -13.24 49.33
N LEU A 8 18.07 -12.23 49.73
CA LEU A 8 16.85 -11.81 49.05
C LEU A 8 17.25 -11.10 47.74
N PHE A 9 17.12 -11.79 46.61
CA PHE A 9 17.15 -11.14 45.30
C PHE A 9 15.89 -10.28 45.15
N PRO A 10 16.00 -8.97 44.89
CA PRO A 10 14.85 -8.17 44.53
C PRO A 10 14.39 -8.60 43.13
N PHE A 11 13.19 -9.18 43.06
CA PHE A 11 12.49 -9.32 41.79
C PHE A 11 12.18 -7.91 41.27
N ALA A 12 13.06 -7.40 40.40
CA ALA A 12 12.75 -6.23 39.59
C ALA A 12 11.65 -6.65 38.60
N SER A 13 10.39 -6.42 38.97
CA SER A 13 9.28 -6.50 38.03
C SER A 13 9.45 -5.34 37.05
N PHE A 14 9.94 -5.63 35.85
CA PHE A 14 9.85 -4.70 34.72
C PHE A 14 8.37 -4.58 34.35
N SER A 15 7.66 -3.66 35.00
CA SER A 15 6.37 -3.20 34.52
C SER A 15 6.62 -2.38 33.26
N GLN A 16 6.35 -2.95 32.08
CA GLN A 16 6.31 -2.18 30.85
C GLN A 16 5.20 -1.13 30.99
N GLU A 17 5.56 0.15 31.06
CA GLU A 17 4.60 1.25 30.98
C GLU A 17 3.88 1.17 29.61
N LYS A 18 2.56 0.97 29.64
CA LYS A 18 1.69 0.91 28.46
C LYS A 18 0.70 2.06 28.50
N GLU A 19 0.62 2.81 27.41
CA GLU A 19 -0.48 3.76 27.22
C GLU A 19 -1.73 2.98 26.82
N ILE A 20 -2.84 3.17 27.56
CA ILE A 20 -4.13 2.51 27.31
C ILE A 20 -5.18 3.57 27.01
N GLN A 21 -5.83 3.46 25.85
CA GLN A 21 -6.98 4.31 25.49
C GLN A 21 -8.25 3.45 25.45
N TYR A 22 -9.03 3.48 26.53
CA TYR A 22 -10.21 2.62 26.72
C TYR A 22 -11.36 2.89 25.75
N GLU A 23 -11.41 4.10 25.17
CA GLU A 23 -12.52 4.51 24.30
C GLU A 23 -12.28 4.25 22.82
N ASN A 24 -11.06 3.87 22.43
CA ASN A 24 -10.75 3.60 21.04
C ASN A 24 -11.35 2.25 20.61
N LYS A 25 -12.33 2.30 19.71
CA LYS A 25 -13.09 1.14 19.21
C LYS A 25 -12.81 0.87 17.73
N LEU A 26 -11.60 1.14 17.24
CA LEU A 26 -11.26 0.82 15.86
C LEU A 26 -10.98 -0.66 15.63
N LEU A 27 -10.50 -1.40 16.64
CA LEU A 27 -10.20 -2.83 16.52
C LEU A 27 -11.17 -3.68 17.35
N TRP A 28 -11.73 -4.72 16.74
CA TRP A 28 -12.67 -5.65 17.35
C TRP A 28 -12.22 -7.08 17.15
N GLU A 29 -12.27 -7.89 18.20
CA GLU A 29 -12.05 -9.33 18.12
C GLU A 29 -13.39 -10.03 17.85
N ILE A 30 -13.39 -10.89 16.84
CA ILE A 30 -14.51 -11.75 16.46
C ILE A 30 -14.22 -13.16 16.93
N THR A 31 -15.15 -13.72 17.71
CA THR A 31 -15.17 -15.13 18.09
C THR A 31 -16.42 -15.81 17.52
N THR A 32 -16.20 -16.88 16.75
CA THR A 32 -17.27 -17.71 16.18
C THR A 32 -17.42 -18.99 16.98
N LYS A 33 -18.66 -19.36 17.32
CA LYS A 33 -18.95 -20.58 18.09
C LYS A 33 -18.35 -21.81 17.40
N GLY A 34 -17.58 -22.59 18.15
CA GLY A 34 -16.93 -23.80 17.64
C GLY A 34 -15.57 -23.57 16.97
N LYS A 35 -15.11 -22.33 16.81
CA LYS A 35 -13.75 -22.01 16.35
C LYS A 35 -12.84 -21.58 17.50
N LYS A 36 -11.62 -22.10 17.51
CA LYS A 36 -10.58 -21.73 18.48
C LYS A 36 -9.82 -20.47 18.05
N GLU A 37 -9.59 -20.33 16.74
CA GLU A 37 -8.90 -19.18 16.18
C GLU A 37 -9.83 -17.96 16.15
N LYS A 38 -9.25 -16.79 16.43
CA LYS A 38 -9.94 -15.52 16.47
C LYS A 38 -9.68 -14.75 15.19
N SER A 39 -10.68 -13.99 14.75
CA SER A 39 -10.53 -13.03 13.66
C SER A 39 -10.68 -11.61 14.19
N TYR A 40 -10.30 -10.62 13.39
CA TYR A 40 -10.27 -9.23 13.80
C TYR A 40 -10.95 -8.36 12.76
N LEU A 41 -11.73 -7.39 13.21
CA LEU A 41 -12.36 -6.36 12.40
C LEU A 41 -11.79 -5.01 12.79
N PHE A 42 -11.19 -4.33 11.83
CA PHE A 42 -10.54 -3.04 11.99
C PHE A 42 -11.25 -1.97 11.16
N GLY A 43 -11.45 -0.80 11.76
CA GLY A 43 -11.96 0.39 11.07
C GLY A 43 -10.83 1.14 10.41
N SER A 44 -10.70 1.08 9.08
CA SER A 44 -9.71 1.82 8.29
C SER A 44 -10.19 3.24 7.96
N PHE A 45 -9.32 4.02 7.32
CA PHE A 45 -9.61 5.36 6.82
C PHE A 45 -8.84 5.59 5.52
N HIS A 46 -9.53 6.02 4.47
CA HIS A 46 -8.97 6.14 3.11
C HIS A 46 -8.12 7.39 2.93
N THR A 47 -7.00 7.47 3.65
CA THR A 47 -6.02 8.56 3.54
C THR A 47 -4.61 7.99 3.67
N ASN A 48 -3.64 8.68 3.06
CA ASN A 48 -2.24 8.40 3.28
C ASN A 48 -1.62 9.23 4.42
N ASP A 49 -2.41 10.01 5.17
CA ASP A 49 -1.91 10.79 6.31
C ASP A 49 -1.22 9.92 7.36
N LYS A 50 0.05 10.22 7.67
CA LYS A 50 0.88 9.46 8.62
C LYS A 50 0.25 9.26 10.00
N ARG A 51 -0.64 10.15 10.44
CA ARG A 51 -1.33 10.04 11.73
C ARG A 51 -2.18 8.77 11.82
N VAL A 52 -2.85 8.36 10.75
CA VAL A 52 -3.71 7.17 10.77
C VAL A 52 -2.93 5.85 10.84
N PHE A 53 -1.62 5.88 10.56
CA PHE A 53 -0.71 4.75 10.64
C PHE A 53 -0.06 4.57 12.02
N GLN A 54 -0.39 5.43 12.99
CA GLN A 54 0.02 5.26 14.38
C GLN A 54 -0.81 4.17 15.07
N LEU A 55 -0.74 2.95 14.52
CA LEU A 55 -1.49 1.79 14.95
C LEU A 55 -1.03 1.31 16.34
N SER A 56 -1.96 0.77 17.12
CA SER A 56 -1.67 0.16 18.42
C SER A 56 -0.97 -1.19 18.26
N ASP A 57 -0.30 -1.64 19.31
CA ASP A 57 0.35 -2.95 19.35
C ASP A 57 -0.66 -4.07 19.06
N SER A 58 -1.89 -3.95 19.56
CA SER A 58 -2.98 -4.89 19.30
C SER A 58 -3.29 -5.06 17.81
N VAL A 59 -3.14 -4.01 16.99
CA VAL A 59 -3.35 -4.11 15.54
C VAL A 59 -2.23 -4.92 14.90
N TYR A 60 -0.97 -4.70 15.29
CA TYR A 60 0.16 -5.48 14.78
C TYR A 60 0.05 -6.96 15.17
N VAL A 61 -0.36 -7.26 16.40
CA VAL A 61 -0.65 -8.64 16.85
C VAL A 61 -1.76 -9.27 16.01
N ALA A 62 -2.84 -8.53 15.76
CA ALA A 62 -3.97 -9.02 14.95
C ALA A 62 -3.56 -9.28 13.49
N LEU A 63 -2.80 -8.37 12.86
CA LEU A 63 -2.27 -8.52 11.51
C LEU A 63 -1.36 -9.74 11.40
N ASN A 64 -0.39 -9.85 12.30
CA ASN A 64 0.60 -10.91 12.26
C ASN A 64 -0.04 -12.31 12.40
N ASN A 65 -0.95 -12.45 13.37
CA ASN A 65 -1.59 -13.73 13.68
C ASN A 65 -2.70 -14.15 12.70
N SER A 66 -3.13 -13.27 11.79
CA SER A 66 -4.18 -13.58 10.82
C SER A 66 -3.63 -14.32 9.59
N LYS A 67 -4.37 -15.29 9.06
CA LYS A 67 -3.97 -16.04 7.84
C LYS A 67 -4.33 -15.30 6.55
N ALA A 68 -5.38 -14.48 6.59
CA ALA A 68 -5.84 -13.71 5.45
C ALA A 68 -6.10 -12.23 5.81
N ILE A 69 -5.90 -11.36 4.82
CA ILE A 69 -6.34 -9.97 4.83
C ILE A 69 -7.65 -9.89 4.04
N VAL A 70 -8.65 -9.21 4.60
CA VAL A 70 -9.94 -8.98 3.97
C VAL A 70 -10.20 -7.48 3.89
N LEU A 71 -10.44 -6.95 2.70
CA LEU A 71 -10.78 -5.54 2.48
C LEU A 71 -12.18 -5.39 1.87
N GLU A 72 -12.70 -4.16 1.85
CA GLU A 72 -13.98 -3.85 1.20
C GLU A 72 -13.97 -4.29 -0.27
N THR A 73 -12.95 -3.89 -1.02
CA THR A 73 -12.77 -4.30 -2.41
C THR A 73 -11.29 -4.44 -2.78
N ASP A 74 -11.03 -5.01 -3.95
CA ASP A 74 -9.69 -5.18 -4.51
C ASP A 74 -9.23 -3.91 -5.24
N ILE A 75 -9.11 -2.79 -4.52
CA ILE A 75 -8.71 -1.49 -5.10
C ILE A 75 -7.39 -1.64 -5.89
N TYR A 76 -6.49 -2.49 -5.39
CA TYR A 76 -5.75 -3.50 -6.17
C TYR A 76 -5.73 -3.33 -7.70
N ALA A 77 -6.78 -3.91 -8.29
CA ALA A 77 -7.01 -4.07 -9.71
C ALA A 77 -7.11 -2.75 -10.49
N MET A 78 -7.54 -1.64 -9.85
CA MET A 78 -7.57 -0.32 -10.51
C MET A 78 -6.17 0.20 -10.86
N PHE A 79 -5.10 -0.35 -10.28
CA PHE A 79 -3.75 0.18 -10.44
C PHE A 79 -3.05 -0.26 -11.73
N LYS A 80 -3.69 -1.07 -12.56
CA LYS A 80 -3.20 -1.36 -13.90
C LYS A 80 -3.17 -0.08 -14.74
N ASP A 81 -4.26 0.67 -14.72
CA ASP A 81 -4.50 1.73 -15.70
C ASP A 81 -4.58 3.14 -15.09
N TRP A 82 -4.75 3.28 -13.76
CA TRP A 82 -4.96 4.59 -13.14
C TRP A 82 -3.67 5.22 -12.58
N ASP A 83 -3.33 6.43 -13.05
CA ASP A 83 -2.37 7.33 -12.41
C ASP A 83 -3.09 8.27 -11.44
N THR A 84 -2.69 8.28 -10.17
CA THR A 84 -3.32 9.08 -9.09
C THR A 84 -2.72 10.47 -8.91
N ARG A 85 -1.72 10.83 -9.72
CA ARG A 85 -1.15 12.19 -9.73
C ARG A 85 -2.10 13.15 -10.44
N TYR A 86 -2.26 14.36 -9.88
CA TYR A 86 -3.08 15.40 -10.50
C TYR A 86 -2.35 16.28 -11.50
N ASP A 87 -1.03 16.45 -11.32
CA ASP A 87 -0.22 17.41 -12.07
C ASP A 87 0.92 16.69 -12.80
N TYR A 88 1.24 17.18 -14.00
CA TYR A 88 2.49 16.83 -14.68
C TYR A 88 3.67 17.56 -14.02
N LEU A 89 4.79 16.86 -13.86
CA LEU A 89 6.00 17.41 -13.26
C LEU A 89 6.64 18.49 -14.14
N ASN A 90 7.09 19.58 -13.52
CA ASN A 90 7.94 20.58 -14.16
C ASN A 90 9.42 20.37 -13.74
N LEU A 91 10.20 19.75 -14.63
CA LEU A 91 11.66 19.63 -14.48
C LEU A 91 12.40 20.83 -15.05
N GLU A 92 13.50 21.19 -14.40
CA GLU A 92 14.50 22.16 -14.83
C GLU A 92 15.88 21.47 -14.84
N TYR A 93 16.88 22.10 -15.47
CA TYR A 93 18.25 21.55 -15.57
C TYR A 93 19.25 22.56 -15.01
N ASP A 94 20.23 22.07 -14.26
CA ASP A 94 21.37 22.90 -13.87
C ASP A 94 22.38 23.06 -15.02
N ASN A 95 23.40 23.88 -14.79
CA ASN A 95 24.42 24.17 -15.81
C ASN A 95 25.27 22.95 -16.21
N GLU A 96 25.20 21.84 -15.47
CA GLU A 96 25.88 20.59 -15.77
C GLU A 96 24.98 19.59 -16.52
N GLY A 97 23.72 19.99 -16.80
CA GLY A 97 22.68 19.17 -17.40
C GLY A 97 21.99 18.25 -16.41
N LYS A 98 22.18 18.46 -15.10
CA LYS A 98 21.54 17.63 -14.07
C LYS A 98 20.10 18.09 -13.85
N PRO A 99 19.12 17.20 -13.99
CA PRO A 99 17.72 17.51 -13.78
C PRO A 99 17.40 17.74 -12.29
N TYR A 100 16.51 18.69 -12.02
CA TYR A 100 15.90 18.93 -10.71
C TYR A 100 14.47 19.46 -10.87
N THR A 101 13.61 19.26 -9.87
CA THR A 101 12.26 19.86 -9.91
C THR A 101 12.30 21.30 -9.40
N LYS A 102 11.53 22.20 -10.03
CA LYS A 102 11.44 23.61 -9.62
C LYS A 102 10.89 23.80 -8.19
N SER A 103 10.21 22.79 -7.67
CA SER A 103 9.59 22.80 -6.34
C SER A 103 10.11 21.65 -5.49
N SER A 104 10.40 21.96 -4.22
CA SER A 104 10.64 20.99 -3.15
C SER A 104 9.35 20.62 -2.39
N SER A 105 8.23 21.25 -2.74
CA SER A 105 6.92 20.96 -2.15
C SER A 105 6.36 19.64 -2.66
N ALA A 106 5.68 18.91 -1.76
CA ALA A 106 4.99 17.67 -2.10
C ALA A 106 3.92 17.92 -3.16
N SER A 107 3.90 17.09 -4.21
CA SER A 107 2.75 17.03 -5.12
C SER A 107 1.55 16.35 -4.45
N ARG A 108 0.34 16.70 -4.90
CA ARG A 108 -0.90 16.08 -4.40
C ARG A 108 -1.31 14.88 -5.23
N THR A 109 -2.01 13.95 -4.59
CA THR A 109 -2.58 12.75 -5.18
C THR A 109 -4.04 12.61 -4.78
N SER A 110 -4.76 11.66 -5.39
CA SER A 110 -6.14 11.37 -5.01
C SER A 110 -6.36 10.93 -3.56
N TYR A 111 -5.30 10.52 -2.85
CA TYR A 111 -5.37 10.02 -1.48
C TYR A 111 -4.50 10.79 -0.48
N GLY A 112 -4.01 11.97 -0.87
CA GLY A 112 -3.24 12.90 -0.04
C GLY A 112 -2.08 13.56 -0.79
N ASP A 113 -0.85 13.35 -0.33
CA ASP A 113 0.35 13.95 -0.94
C ASP A 113 1.63 13.10 -0.73
N GLU A 114 2.75 13.54 -1.30
CA GLU A 114 4.04 12.89 -1.14
C GLU A 114 4.58 12.88 0.31
N ASP A 115 4.09 13.74 1.20
CA ASP A 115 4.48 13.78 2.61
C ASP A 115 3.75 12.76 3.47
N GLY A 116 2.68 12.15 2.97
CA GLY A 116 2.02 11.01 3.59
C GLY A 116 2.79 9.69 3.45
N MET A 117 2.05 8.59 3.55
CA MET A 117 2.53 7.22 3.39
C MET A 117 2.46 6.78 1.92
N PRO A 118 3.32 5.85 1.48
CA PRO A 118 3.31 5.32 0.10
C PRO A 118 1.93 4.84 -0.36
N GLN A 119 1.27 4.05 0.48
CA GLN A 119 -0.10 3.59 0.30
C GLN A 119 -1.00 4.25 1.33
N PHE A 120 -2.28 4.43 1.02
CA PHE A 120 -3.28 4.71 2.05
C PHE A 120 -3.55 3.45 2.89
N LEU A 121 -4.20 3.62 4.04
CA LEU A 121 -4.19 2.62 5.12
C LEU A 121 -4.69 1.22 4.70
N ASP A 122 -5.76 1.16 3.92
CA ASP A 122 -6.33 -0.11 3.44
C ASP A 122 -5.31 -0.87 2.57
N LEU A 123 -4.72 -0.18 1.59
CA LEU A 123 -3.72 -0.75 0.71
C LEU A 123 -2.43 -1.13 1.43
N TYR A 124 -2.07 -0.42 2.50
CA TYR A 124 -0.97 -0.85 3.35
C TYR A 124 -1.21 -2.23 3.95
N PHE A 125 -2.43 -2.54 4.42
CA PHE A 125 -2.74 -3.87 4.96
C PHE A 125 -2.67 -4.96 3.89
N MET A 126 -3.17 -4.68 2.68
CA MET A 126 -3.10 -5.64 1.58
C MET A 126 -1.67 -5.80 1.05
N GLN A 127 -0.89 -4.72 0.93
CA GLN A 127 0.54 -4.77 0.60
C GLN A 127 1.30 -5.65 1.60
N TYR A 128 1.10 -5.42 2.90
CA TYR A 128 1.66 -6.28 3.94
C TYR A 128 1.20 -7.74 3.75
N GLY A 129 -0.09 -7.96 3.47
CA GLY A 129 -0.64 -9.29 3.22
C GLY A 129 0.11 -10.03 2.10
N PHE A 130 0.34 -9.38 0.97
CA PHE A 130 1.10 -9.99 -0.13
C PHE A 130 2.57 -10.21 0.21
N ASN A 131 3.23 -9.23 0.84
CA ASN A 131 4.64 -9.35 1.22
C ASN A 131 4.87 -10.48 2.25
N ALA A 132 3.88 -10.71 3.13
CA ALA A 132 3.90 -11.77 4.14
C ALA A 132 3.24 -13.09 3.68
N ASN A 133 2.97 -13.26 2.38
CA ASN A 133 2.34 -14.46 1.79
C ASN A 133 1.01 -14.87 2.45
N LYS A 134 0.18 -13.90 2.84
CA LYS A 134 -1.16 -14.10 3.38
C LYS A 134 -2.19 -14.15 2.26
N ASN A 135 -3.30 -14.87 2.48
CA ASN A 135 -4.43 -14.88 1.56
C ASN A 135 -5.09 -13.50 1.51
N PHE A 136 -5.71 -13.15 0.38
CA PHE A 136 -6.46 -11.90 0.21
C PHE A 136 -7.89 -12.18 -0.25
N TYR A 137 -8.86 -11.46 0.34
CA TYR A 137 -10.25 -11.50 -0.08
C TYR A 137 -10.84 -10.09 -0.14
N ALA A 138 -11.60 -9.81 -1.19
CA ALA A 138 -12.47 -8.64 -1.31
C ALA A 138 -13.91 -9.02 -0.93
N LEU A 139 -14.61 -8.12 -0.22
CA LEU A 139 -16.01 -8.31 0.17
C LEU A 139 -17.00 -7.86 -0.91
N GLU A 140 -16.57 -6.95 -1.77
CA GLU A 140 -17.35 -6.30 -2.81
C GLU A 140 -16.55 -6.28 -4.12
N ALA A 141 -17.27 -6.32 -5.25
CA ALA A 141 -16.66 -6.12 -6.55
C ALA A 141 -16.24 -4.66 -6.72
N ILE A 142 -15.18 -4.42 -7.49
CA ILE A 142 -14.62 -3.08 -7.65
C ILE A 142 -15.55 -2.17 -8.46
N GLU A 143 -16.24 -2.76 -9.45
CA GLU A 143 -17.21 -2.08 -10.30
C GLU A 143 -18.39 -1.53 -9.47
N ASP A 144 -18.81 -2.26 -8.44
CA ASP A 144 -19.87 -1.83 -7.54
C ASP A 144 -19.46 -0.57 -6.77
N GLN A 145 -18.20 -0.47 -6.34
CA GLN A 145 -17.68 0.71 -5.65
C GLN A 145 -17.45 1.89 -6.61
N MET A 146 -16.90 1.65 -7.80
CA MET A 146 -16.67 2.69 -8.81
C MET A 146 -17.98 3.33 -9.28
N SER A 147 -19.05 2.55 -9.46
CA SER A 147 -20.36 3.06 -9.86
C SER A 147 -20.95 4.11 -8.90
N LEU A 148 -20.55 4.07 -7.61
CA LEU A 148 -20.97 5.05 -6.60
C LEU A 148 -20.21 6.38 -6.74
N VAL A 149 -18.96 6.33 -7.22
CA VAL A 149 -18.04 7.46 -7.36
C VAL A 149 -18.21 8.17 -8.71
N GLU A 150 -18.45 7.41 -9.79
CA GLU A 150 -18.53 7.93 -11.17
C GLU A 150 -19.80 8.73 -11.49
N ASN A 151 -20.80 8.73 -10.61
CA ASN A 151 -22.03 9.48 -10.85
C ASN A 151 -21.72 11.00 -10.80
N PRO A 152 -21.89 11.76 -11.91
CA PRO A 152 -21.51 13.17 -11.98
C PRO A 152 -22.32 14.10 -11.05
N PHE A 153 -23.44 13.62 -10.48
CA PHE A 153 -24.14 14.31 -9.39
C PHE A 153 -23.40 14.25 -8.03
N ASN A 154 -22.39 13.38 -7.89
CA ASN A 154 -21.63 13.15 -6.66
C ASN A 154 -20.23 13.80 -6.65
N PHE A 155 -19.70 14.20 -7.81
CA PHE A 155 -18.34 14.76 -7.94
C PHE A 155 -18.37 16.16 -8.57
N SER A 156 -18.78 17.17 -7.80
CA SER A 156 -18.46 18.57 -8.15
C SER A 156 -17.05 18.90 -7.64
N TYR A 157 -16.16 19.31 -8.53
CA TYR A 157 -14.78 19.73 -8.28
C TYR A 157 -14.62 20.85 -7.22
N SER A 158 -15.71 21.49 -6.81
CA SER A 158 -15.75 22.51 -5.74
C SER A 158 -15.68 21.95 -4.30
N TYR A 159 -15.71 20.62 -4.11
CA TYR A 159 -15.72 20.01 -2.78
C TYR A 159 -14.34 19.62 -2.24
N ALA A 160 -13.28 19.61 -3.05
CA ALA A 160 -11.93 19.21 -2.62
C ALA A 160 -11.39 20.08 -1.46
N ASP A 161 -11.55 21.40 -1.52
CA ASP A 161 -11.09 22.32 -0.45
C ASP A 161 -11.97 22.25 0.83
N GLN A 162 -13.26 21.89 0.69
CA GLN A 162 -14.15 21.62 1.83
C GLN A 162 -13.90 20.24 2.43
N PHE A 163 -13.48 19.27 1.61
CA PHE A 163 -13.02 17.95 2.05
C PHE A 163 -11.75 18.09 2.87
N ILE A 164 -10.77 18.92 2.49
CA ILE A 164 -9.51 19.09 3.24
C ILE A 164 -9.75 19.63 4.68
N GLN A 165 -10.66 20.60 4.88
CA GLN A 165 -11.02 21.06 6.25
C GLN A 165 -11.94 20.08 7.00
N ALA A 166 -12.83 19.38 6.27
CA ALA A 166 -13.64 18.30 6.84
C ALA A 166 -12.78 17.06 7.19
N GLU A 167 -11.67 16.85 6.48
CA GLU A 167 -10.74 15.74 6.58
C GLU A 167 -9.95 15.85 7.87
N ASP A 168 -9.40 17.02 8.21
CA ASP A 168 -8.68 17.17 9.49
C ASP A 168 -9.60 16.91 10.70
N LYS A 169 -10.85 17.37 10.64
CA LYS A 169 -11.84 17.08 11.69
C LYS A 169 -12.22 15.60 11.70
N ALA A 170 -12.40 14.98 10.54
CA ALA A 170 -12.73 13.57 10.41
C ALA A 170 -11.56 12.66 10.87
N ILE A 171 -10.31 13.02 10.53
CA ILE A 171 -9.09 12.36 10.99
C ILE A 171 -8.99 12.48 12.50
N ASN A 172 -9.15 13.67 13.09
CA ASN A 172 -9.12 13.82 14.55
C ASN A 172 -10.21 12.98 15.23
N LEU A 173 -11.40 12.92 14.66
CA LEU A 173 -12.47 12.05 15.16
C LEU A 173 -12.12 10.57 15.00
N TYR A 174 -11.52 10.19 13.88
CA TYR A 174 -11.04 8.82 13.62
C TYR A 174 -9.97 8.41 14.62
N LEU A 175 -8.99 9.28 14.88
CA LEU A 175 -7.92 9.05 15.85
C LEU A 175 -8.43 8.89 17.28
N SER A 176 -9.59 9.47 17.61
CA SER A 176 -10.26 9.23 18.89
C SER A 176 -10.85 7.81 19.01
N GLY A 177 -11.03 7.12 17.88
CA GLY A 177 -11.61 5.78 17.80
C GLY A 177 -13.10 5.70 18.16
N ASN A 178 -13.81 6.83 18.20
CA ASN A 178 -15.24 6.87 18.47
C ASN A 178 -16.07 6.59 17.20
N ILE A 179 -16.27 5.30 16.91
CA ILE A 179 -16.99 4.83 15.72
C ILE A 179 -18.44 5.31 15.64
N ASP A 180 -19.11 5.53 16.77
CA ASP A 180 -20.50 6.01 16.81
C ASP A 180 -20.57 7.50 16.46
N ALA A 181 -19.54 8.28 16.83
CA ALA A 181 -19.43 9.67 16.42
C ALA A 181 -19.07 9.81 14.93
N LEU A 182 -18.21 8.93 14.40
CA LEU A 182 -17.90 8.88 12.96
C LEU A 182 -19.14 8.56 12.12
N GLU A 183 -19.89 7.53 12.50
CA GLU A 183 -21.15 7.17 11.81
C GLU A 183 -22.14 8.34 11.81
N ARG A 184 -22.32 8.99 12.98
CA ARG A 184 -23.22 10.14 13.09
C ARG A 184 -22.75 11.33 12.27
N LEU A 185 -21.45 11.59 12.23
CA LEU A 185 -20.87 12.64 11.40
C LEU A 185 -21.17 12.36 9.92
N LEU A 186 -20.88 11.14 9.46
CA LEU A 186 -21.12 10.72 8.08
C LEU A 186 -22.60 10.81 7.70
N ARG A 187 -23.49 10.30 8.55
CA ARG A 187 -24.95 10.39 8.37
C ARG A 187 -25.44 11.84 8.30
N THR A 188 -24.86 12.71 9.13
CA THR A 188 -25.22 14.14 9.12
C THR A 188 -24.73 14.83 7.85
N SER A 189 -23.50 14.54 7.41
CA SER A 189 -22.91 15.09 6.18
C SER A 189 -23.66 14.65 4.93
N LEU A 190 -24.28 13.46 4.94
CA LEU A 190 -25.06 12.93 3.82
C LEU A 190 -26.58 13.07 4.00
N LYS A 191 -27.04 13.82 5.01
CA LYS A 191 -28.48 13.98 5.32
C LYS A 191 -29.27 14.58 4.15
N TRP A 192 -28.62 15.37 3.30
CA TRP A 192 -29.22 15.98 2.11
C TRP A 192 -29.59 14.95 1.04
N ASN A 193 -29.01 13.74 1.08
CA ASN A 193 -29.32 12.65 0.16
C ASN A 193 -29.36 11.30 0.92
N PRO A 194 -30.49 10.98 1.58
CA PRO A 194 -30.65 9.75 2.35
C PRO A 194 -30.43 8.48 1.51
N ASP A 195 -30.86 8.49 0.25
CA ASP A 195 -30.67 7.35 -0.66
C ASP A 195 -29.18 7.12 -0.95
N PHE A 196 -28.39 8.19 -1.06
CA PHE A 196 -26.95 8.08 -1.20
C PHE A 196 -26.28 7.51 0.06
N PHE A 197 -26.69 7.93 1.26
CA PHE A 197 -26.19 7.30 2.49
C PHE A 197 -26.53 5.79 2.53
N ASP A 198 -27.75 5.42 2.14
CA ASP A 198 -28.15 4.02 2.14
C ASP A 198 -27.40 3.17 1.12
N ASN A 199 -27.09 3.72 -0.06
CA ASN A 199 -26.26 3.05 -1.06
C ASN A 199 -24.78 3.00 -0.66
N LEU A 200 -24.22 4.06 -0.08
CA LEU A 200 -22.81 4.16 0.29
C LEU A 200 -22.46 3.36 1.56
N ILE A 201 -23.41 3.24 2.51
CA ILE A 201 -23.17 2.63 3.83
C ILE A 201 -24.12 1.45 4.08
N THR A 202 -25.43 1.69 4.14
CA THR A 202 -26.38 0.70 4.66
C THR A 202 -26.40 -0.60 3.85
N LYS A 203 -26.50 -0.52 2.52
CA LYS A 203 -26.55 -1.72 1.64
C LYS A 203 -25.22 -2.46 1.63
N ARG A 204 -24.12 -1.72 1.55
CA ARG A 204 -22.75 -2.25 1.59
C ARG A 204 -22.46 -2.98 2.91
N ASN A 205 -22.94 -2.45 4.04
CA ASN A 205 -22.82 -3.13 5.33
C ASN A 205 -23.45 -4.52 5.34
N LEU A 206 -24.60 -4.70 4.67
CA LEU A 206 -25.25 -6.01 4.58
C LEU A 206 -24.41 -6.99 3.75
N ILE A 207 -23.94 -6.55 2.58
CA ILE A 207 -23.07 -7.33 1.68
C ILE A 207 -21.79 -7.74 2.42
N MET A 208 -21.09 -6.77 3.02
CA MET A 208 -19.88 -7.02 3.79
C MET A 208 -20.10 -7.95 4.96
N ALA A 209 -21.21 -7.80 5.72
CA ALA A 209 -21.51 -8.69 6.83
C ALA A 209 -21.77 -10.14 6.39
N ASP A 210 -22.41 -10.34 5.22
CA ASP A 210 -22.62 -11.66 4.62
C ASP A 210 -21.31 -12.30 4.13
N GLY A 211 -20.46 -11.49 3.47
CA GLY A 211 -19.13 -11.90 3.03
C GLY A 211 -18.22 -12.30 4.20
N ILE A 212 -18.17 -11.46 5.24
CA ILE A 212 -17.41 -11.74 6.46
C ILE A 212 -17.93 -13.01 7.15
N ASP A 213 -19.25 -13.18 7.33
CA ASP A 213 -19.82 -14.40 7.93
C ASP A 213 -19.39 -15.68 7.19
N SER A 214 -19.34 -15.59 5.85
CA SER A 214 -18.94 -16.71 5.01
C SER A 214 -17.44 -17.01 5.13
N LEU A 215 -16.59 -15.98 5.12
CA LEU A 215 -15.14 -16.13 5.24
C LEU A 215 -14.71 -16.60 6.64
N LEU A 216 -15.41 -16.16 7.69
CA LEU A 216 -15.16 -16.58 9.07
C LEU A 216 -15.32 -18.10 9.25
N LYS A 217 -16.03 -18.80 8.34
CA LYS A 217 -16.14 -20.26 8.33
C LYS A 217 -14.90 -20.95 7.75
N LYS A 218 -14.09 -20.27 6.95
CA LYS A 218 -12.91 -20.82 6.28
C LYS A 218 -11.65 -20.74 7.14
N GLU A 219 -11.24 -19.54 7.54
CA GLU A 219 -9.96 -19.30 8.23
C GLU A 219 -10.05 -18.11 9.18
N ASN A 220 -8.93 -17.76 9.82
CA ASN A 220 -8.83 -16.60 10.69
C ASN A 220 -8.36 -15.35 9.91
N LEU A 221 -9.08 -14.27 10.10
CA LEU A 221 -9.05 -13.10 9.22
C LEU A 221 -8.60 -11.86 9.96
N PHE A 222 -7.84 -11.00 9.28
CA PHE A 222 -7.76 -9.57 9.58
C PHE A 222 -8.60 -8.83 8.56
N ILE A 223 -9.73 -8.29 8.99
CA ILE A 223 -10.70 -7.58 8.15
C ILE A 223 -10.49 -6.09 8.37
N ALA A 224 -10.24 -5.31 7.32
CA ALA A 224 -10.22 -3.86 7.40
C ALA A 224 -11.26 -3.27 6.44
N ILE A 225 -12.20 -2.53 7.02
CA ILE A 225 -13.24 -1.77 6.31
C ILE A 225 -13.32 -0.37 6.90
N GLY A 226 -13.76 0.62 6.14
CA GLY A 226 -13.84 2.01 6.56
C GLY A 226 -14.57 2.15 7.90
N ALA A 227 -14.01 2.94 8.81
CA ALA A 227 -14.52 3.07 10.17
C ALA A 227 -15.98 3.55 10.24
N GLY A 228 -16.47 4.24 9.20
CA GLY A 228 -17.87 4.64 9.05
C GLY A 228 -18.85 3.46 8.93
N HIS A 229 -18.39 2.27 8.53
CA HIS A 229 -19.21 1.07 8.38
C HIS A 229 -19.41 0.31 9.70
N LEU A 230 -18.62 0.61 10.73
CA LEU A 230 -18.61 -0.20 11.96
C LEU A 230 -19.79 0.07 12.90
N GLY A 231 -20.08 1.36 13.13
CA GLY A 231 -21.03 1.83 14.15
C GLY A 231 -22.49 1.88 13.70
N GLY A 232 -23.38 2.17 14.64
CA GLY A 232 -24.83 2.31 14.37
C GLY A 232 -25.61 1.00 14.28
N GLU A 233 -26.95 1.10 14.23
CA GLU A 233 -27.86 -0.06 14.26
C GLU A 233 -27.61 -1.05 13.12
N LYS A 234 -27.36 -0.52 11.91
CA LYS A 234 -27.02 -1.29 10.71
C LYS A 234 -25.51 -1.34 10.43
N GLY A 235 -24.68 -1.07 11.43
CA GLY A 235 -23.22 -1.21 11.34
C GLY A 235 -22.80 -2.67 11.28
N VAL A 236 -21.68 -2.95 10.62
CA VAL A 236 -21.16 -4.32 10.42
C VAL A 236 -20.98 -5.06 11.75
N ILE A 237 -20.61 -4.36 12.83
CA ILE A 237 -20.48 -4.98 14.16
C ILE A 237 -21.81 -5.57 14.63
N ASN A 238 -22.90 -4.81 14.51
CA ASN A 238 -24.22 -5.24 14.98
C ASN A 238 -24.83 -6.30 14.03
N LEU A 239 -24.55 -6.20 12.74
CA LEU A 239 -24.94 -7.22 11.76
C LEU A 239 -24.25 -8.56 12.05
N LEU A 240 -22.95 -8.59 12.33
CA LEU A 240 -22.24 -9.82 12.68
C LEU A 240 -22.70 -10.41 14.02
N ARG A 241 -23.06 -9.57 15.00
CA ARG A 241 -23.71 -10.03 16.24
C ARG A 241 -25.04 -10.71 15.97
N SER A 242 -25.87 -10.14 15.08
CA SER A 242 -27.16 -10.73 14.71
C SER A 242 -27.01 -12.11 14.02
N LYS A 243 -25.86 -12.35 13.38
CA LYS A 243 -25.48 -13.64 12.79
C LYS A 243 -24.91 -14.65 13.80
N GLY A 244 -24.81 -14.28 15.08
CA GLY A 244 -24.38 -15.16 16.17
C GLY A 244 -22.88 -15.12 16.48
N HIS A 245 -22.12 -14.17 15.90
CA HIS A 245 -20.72 -13.95 16.28
C HIS A 245 -20.62 -13.10 17.54
N HIS A 246 -19.61 -13.37 18.36
CA HIS A 246 -19.28 -12.51 19.49
C HIS A 246 -18.22 -11.49 19.09
N LEU A 247 -18.53 -10.20 19.26
CA LEU A 247 -17.63 -9.09 18.96
C LEU A 247 -17.36 -8.27 20.21
N ARG A 248 -16.08 -8.19 20.59
CA ARG A 248 -15.59 -7.35 21.70
C ARG A 248 -14.56 -6.33 21.20
N PRO A 249 -14.57 -5.09 21.69
CA PRO A 249 -13.52 -4.14 21.34
C PRO A 249 -12.20 -4.62 21.92
N VAL A 250 -11.12 -4.47 21.16
CA VAL A 250 -9.75 -4.74 21.61
C VAL A 250 -9.17 -3.43 22.14
N LEU A 251 -8.61 -3.48 23.34
CA LEU A 251 -8.02 -2.30 23.95
C LEU A 251 -6.87 -1.77 23.10
N TYR A 252 -6.85 -0.45 22.91
CA TYR A 252 -5.70 0.24 22.37
C TYR A 252 -4.58 0.17 23.40
N THR A 253 -3.48 -0.48 23.02
CA THR A 253 -2.27 -0.54 23.84
C THR A 253 -1.07 -0.10 23.01
N LYS A 254 -0.23 0.76 23.59
CA LYS A 254 1.04 1.16 22.97
C LYS A 254 2.17 0.98 23.99
N SER A 255 3.10 0.10 23.67
CA SER A 255 4.29 -0.15 24.47
C SER A 255 5.38 0.86 24.11
N LYS A 256 6.23 1.21 25.08
CA LYS A 256 7.38 2.10 24.86
C LYS A 256 8.38 1.53 23.85
N GLU A 257 8.58 0.21 23.90
CA GLU A 257 9.42 -0.53 22.96
C GLU A 257 8.55 -1.27 21.94
N ALA A 258 9.06 -1.44 20.71
CA ALA A 258 8.35 -2.15 19.67
C ALA A 258 8.25 -3.64 20.01
N ILE A 259 7.02 -4.17 20.04
CA ILE A 259 6.78 -5.60 20.23
C ILE A 259 7.25 -6.43 19.00
N PRO A 260 7.58 -7.72 19.17
CA PRO A 260 8.05 -8.57 18.08
C PRO A 260 7.13 -8.58 16.86
N GLU A 261 5.82 -8.66 17.06
CA GLU A 261 4.82 -8.68 15.97
C GLU A 261 4.83 -7.37 15.18
N LYS A 262 5.10 -6.24 15.83
CA LYS A 262 5.26 -4.95 15.15
C LYS A 262 6.52 -4.93 14.30
N LEU A 263 7.64 -5.43 14.84
CA LEU A 263 8.89 -5.52 14.10
C LEU A 263 8.76 -6.44 12.88
N GLU A 264 8.07 -7.57 13.04
CA GLU A 264 7.79 -8.52 11.96
C GLU A 264 6.89 -7.90 10.88
N VAL A 265 5.79 -7.26 11.26
CA VAL A 265 4.92 -6.58 10.27
C VAL A 265 5.70 -5.50 9.53
N LEU A 266 6.51 -4.71 10.25
CA LEU A 266 7.27 -3.62 9.66
C LEU A 266 8.51 -4.09 8.89
N SER A 267 8.98 -5.33 9.01
CA SER A 267 10.09 -5.86 8.20
C SER A 267 9.63 -6.29 6.81
N ASN A 268 8.35 -6.67 6.66
CA ASN A 268 7.73 -7.13 5.42
C ASN A 268 7.41 -5.97 4.44
N LYS A 269 8.45 -5.23 4.01
CA LYS A 269 8.33 -4.03 3.14
C LYS A 269 8.58 -4.27 1.66
N SER A 270 8.89 -5.50 1.27
CA SER A 270 9.27 -5.84 -0.09
C SER A 270 8.61 -7.12 -0.57
N TYR A 271 8.40 -7.18 -1.87
CA TYR A 271 7.90 -8.32 -2.60
C TYR A 271 8.99 -8.80 -3.56
N ASN A 272 9.46 -10.03 -3.37
CA ASN A 272 10.43 -10.65 -4.26
C ASN A 272 9.67 -11.31 -5.42
N TYR A 273 10.04 -10.95 -6.64
CA TYR A 273 9.50 -11.49 -7.88
C TYR A 273 10.62 -12.23 -8.63
N PHE A 274 10.29 -13.39 -9.18
CA PHE A 274 11.17 -14.18 -10.03
C PHE A 274 10.39 -14.67 -11.25
N ASP A 275 10.92 -14.44 -12.44
CA ASP A 275 10.40 -15.02 -13.67
C ASP A 275 11.31 -16.11 -14.22
N SER A 276 10.78 -17.33 -14.34
CA SER A 276 11.53 -18.50 -14.80
C SER A 276 11.83 -18.52 -16.31
N ILE A 277 11.25 -17.63 -17.12
CA ILE A 277 11.50 -17.58 -18.56
C ILE A 277 12.69 -16.66 -18.85
N THR A 278 12.62 -15.45 -18.32
CA THR A 278 13.65 -14.42 -18.49
C THR A 278 14.79 -14.55 -17.49
N GLN A 279 14.60 -15.33 -16.41
CA GLN A 279 15.49 -15.41 -15.25
C GLN A 279 15.65 -14.08 -14.50
N LEU A 280 14.67 -13.17 -14.66
CA LEU A 280 14.68 -11.88 -14.00
C LEU A 280 14.31 -12.03 -12.51
N HIS A 281 15.14 -11.46 -11.64
CA HIS A 281 14.82 -11.18 -10.25
C HIS A 281 14.50 -9.70 -10.06
N ALA A 282 13.43 -9.41 -9.34
CA ALA A 282 13.05 -8.04 -9.02
C ALA A 282 12.49 -7.92 -7.60
N VAL A 283 12.90 -6.87 -6.89
CA VAL A 283 12.36 -6.53 -5.57
C VAL A 283 11.51 -5.27 -5.66
N PHE A 284 10.19 -5.43 -5.53
CA PHE A 284 9.23 -4.33 -5.49
C PHE A 284 8.85 -3.95 -4.06
N PRO A 285 8.36 -2.73 -3.80
CA PRO A 285 7.78 -2.39 -2.49
C PRO A 285 6.54 -3.23 -2.13
N GLY A 286 5.79 -3.68 -3.14
CA GLY A 286 4.63 -4.57 -3.00
C GLY A 286 4.50 -5.45 -4.24
N LYS A 287 3.58 -6.41 -4.21
CA LYS A 287 3.31 -7.29 -5.36
C LYS A 287 3.06 -6.45 -6.62
N PRO A 288 3.74 -6.68 -7.76
CA PRO A 288 3.44 -6.02 -9.03
C PRO A 288 2.32 -6.73 -9.80
N PHE A 289 1.76 -6.05 -10.80
CA PHE A 289 0.96 -6.64 -11.86
C PHE A 289 1.83 -7.10 -13.00
N ASP A 290 1.51 -8.26 -13.56
CA ASP A 290 1.96 -8.67 -14.89
C ASP A 290 0.85 -8.33 -15.90
N ILE A 291 1.19 -7.54 -16.92
CA ILE A 291 0.23 -6.99 -17.88
C ILE A 291 0.70 -7.31 -19.29
N ASP A 292 -0.03 -8.18 -20.00
CA ASP A 292 0.25 -8.51 -21.39
C ASP A 292 0.44 -7.25 -22.25
N LYS A 293 1.57 -7.19 -22.95
CA LYS A 293 1.90 -6.12 -23.88
C LYS A 293 2.53 -6.72 -25.13
N GLU A 294 2.01 -6.36 -26.29
CA GLU A 294 2.48 -6.88 -27.57
C GLU A 294 3.97 -6.58 -27.78
N GLY A 295 4.75 -7.59 -28.17
CA GLY A 295 6.19 -7.49 -28.38
C GLY A 295 7.04 -7.52 -27.09
N VAL A 296 6.41 -7.66 -25.92
CA VAL A 296 7.10 -7.70 -24.62
C VAL A 296 6.97 -9.09 -24.00
N VAL A 297 8.08 -9.62 -23.50
CA VAL A 297 8.16 -10.97 -22.90
C VAL A 297 7.64 -10.96 -21.46
N LEU A 298 7.94 -9.90 -20.71
CA LEU A 298 7.49 -9.70 -19.33
C LEU A 298 7.24 -8.21 -19.08
N ASN A 299 6.09 -7.84 -18.53
CA ASN A 299 5.73 -6.45 -18.29
C ASN A 299 5.13 -6.26 -16.90
N LEU A 300 5.97 -5.81 -15.98
CA LEU A 300 5.61 -5.63 -14.58
C LEU A 300 5.34 -4.16 -14.26
N ILE A 301 4.28 -3.90 -13.49
CA ILE A 301 4.01 -2.56 -12.95
C ILE A 301 3.56 -2.61 -11.49
N TYR A 302 4.06 -1.68 -10.69
CA TYR A 302 3.65 -1.45 -9.32
C TYR A 302 3.45 0.05 -9.07
N ARG A 303 2.37 0.41 -8.38
CA ARG A 303 2.00 1.82 -8.10
C ARG A 303 1.71 2.03 -6.61
N GLU A 304 2.12 3.20 -6.12
CA GLU A 304 1.88 3.74 -4.78
C GLU A 304 0.82 4.83 -4.88
N MET A 305 -0.38 4.61 -4.34
CA MET A 305 -1.49 5.57 -4.53
C MET A 305 -1.55 6.69 -3.49
N GLY A 306 -0.92 6.50 -2.34
CA GLY A 306 -0.75 7.58 -1.40
C GLY A 306 0.18 8.65 -1.97
N GLN A 307 1.38 8.25 -2.39
CA GLN A 307 2.41 9.19 -2.89
C GLN A 307 2.39 9.40 -4.42
N GLY A 308 1.68 8.57 -5.19
CA GLY A 308 1.59 8.67 -6.65
C GLY A 308 2.83 8.15 -7.38
N ASN A 309 3.62 7.26 -6.78
CA ASN A 309 4.85 6.75 -7.37
C ASN A 309 4.58 5.48 -8.17
N SER A 310 5.25 5.31 -9.30
CA SER A 310 5.12 4.15 -10.18
C SER A 310 6.49 3.55 -10.48
N TYR A 311 6.52 2.23 -10.57
CA TYR A 311 7.69 1.40 -10.82
C TYR A 311 7.31 0.37 -11.87
N SER A 312 8.09 0.23 -12.93
CA SER A 312 7.81 -0.77 -13.97
C SER A 312 9.06 -1.43 -14.51
N ILE A 313 8.89 -2.64 -15.03
CA ILE A 313 9.92 -3.42 -15.71
C ILE A 313 9.31 -3.96 -17.00
N GLU A 314 9.93 -3.66 -18.12
CA GLU A 314 9.59 -4.22 -19.42
C GLU A 314 10.77 -5.05 -19.91
N VAL A 315 10.55 -6.33 -20.23
CA VAL A 315 11.59 -7.22 -20.76
C VAL A 315 11.27 -7.55 -22.20
N ILE A 316 12.19 -7.22 -23.12
CA ILE A 316 12.06 -7.51 -24.55
C ILE A 316 13.14 -8.51 -24.98
N ALA A 317 12.79 -9.38 -25.93
CA ALA A 317 13.77 -10.27 -26.55
C ALA A 317 14.73 -9.47 -27.43
N LYS A 318 16.00 -9.89 -27.47
CA LYS A 318 17.00 -9.30 -28.35
C LYS A 318 16.73 -9.65 -29.81
N GLU A 319 16.71 -8.65 -30.67
CA GLU A 319 16.72 -8.83 -32.13
C GLU A 319 18.14 -8.78 -32.70
N GLU A 320 18.33 -9.35 -33.89
CA GLU A 320 19.63 -9.39 -34.56
C GLU A 320 20.16 -7.96 -34.83
N GLY A 321 21.36 -7.67 -34.34
CA GLY A 321 22.01 -6.36 -34.50
C GLY A 321 21.58 -5.28 -33.51
N GLN A 322 20.63 -5.56 -32.61
CA GLN A 322 20.32 -4.64 -31.51
C GLN A 322 21.47 -4.57 -30.50
N THR A 323 21.72 -3.36 -30.00
CA THR A 323 22.77 -3.07 -29.01
C THR A 323 22.15 -2.36 -27.82
N LEU A 324 22.83 -2.42 -26.66
CA LEU A 324 22.43 -1.63 -25.49
C LEU A 324 22.29 -0.13 -25.83
N GLN A 325 23.18 0.42 -26.66
CA GLN A 325 23.12 1.82 -27.09
C GLN A 325 21.88 2.11 -27.93
N SER A 326 21.52 1.24 -28.88
CA SER A 326 20.32 1.46 -29.71
C SER A 326 19.04 1.41 -28.86
N VAL A 327 18.91 0.40 -27.98
CA VAL A 327 17.73 0.29 -27.11
C VAL A 327 17.65 1.45 -26.11
N ALA A 328 18.77 1.86 -25.51
CA ALA A 328 18.80 3.02 -24.64
C ALA A 328 18.42 4.32 -25.37
N MET A 329 18.71 4.44 -26.67
CA MET A 329 18.31 5.60 -27.47
C MET A 329 16.79 5.65 -27.67
N ASP A 330 16.15 4.51 -27.84
CA ASP A 330 14.69 4.41 -28.05
C ASP A 330 13.90 4.69 -26.76
N TYR A 331 14.40 4.17 -25.62
CA TYR A 331 13.67 4.21 -24.34
C TYR A 331 14.08 5.37 -23.42
N ILE A 332 15.24 6.01 -23.64
CA ILE A 332 15.71 7.14 -22.84
C ILE A 332 15.72 8.40 -23.71
N GLN A 333 14.53 8.97 -23.90
CA GLN A 333 14.29 10.22 -24.61
C GLN A 333 14.69 11.40 -23.72
N SER A 334 16.00 11.61 -23.62
CA SER A 334 16.60 12.60 -22.73
C SER A 334 16.08 14.01 -23.03
N PRO A 335 15.37 14.64 -22.07
CA PRO A 335 14.96 16.04 -22.21
C PRO A 335 16.16 16.98 -22.09
N GLY A 336 16.22 18.00 -22.96
CA GLY A 336 17.29 19.01 -22.95
C GLY A 336 18.70 18.40 -23.06
N ASP A 337 19.63 18.93 -22.26
CA ASP A 337 21.04 18.47 -22.21
C ASP A 337 21.27 17.36 -21.15
N SER A 338 20.22 16.66 -20.73
CA SER A 338 20.35 15.62 -19.71
C SER A 338 21.22 14.46 -20.16
N LYS A 339 22.15 14.06 -19.29
CA LYS A 339 23.14 13.03 -19.60
C LYS A 339 22.62 11.64 -19.28
N LYS A 340 23.06 10.69 -20.10
CA LYS A 340 22.98 9.25 -19.83
C LYS A 340 24.28 8.80 -19.15
N THR A 341 24.16 7.83 -18.26
CA THR A 341 25.30 7.21 -17.57
C THR A 341 25.34 5.73 -17.94
N GLU A 342 26.52 5.24 -18.30
CA GLU A 342 26.76 3.81 -18.45
C GLU A 342 27.29 3.22 -17.14
N GLY A 343 26.91 1.98 -16.85
CA GLY A 343 27.43 1.23 -15.71
C GLY A 343 27.55 -0.26 -16.02
N VAL A 344 28.20 -0.97 -15.09
CA VAL A 344 28.44 -2.40 -15.15
C VAL A 344 28.18 -2.97 -13.77
N PHE A 345 27.47 -4.09 -13.70
CA PHE A 345 27.26 -4.88 -12.48
C PHE A 345 28.47 -5.80 -12.20
N ASP A 346 28.49 -6.44 -11.04
CA ASP A 346 29.61 -7.32 -10.63
C ASP A 346 29.75 -8.57 -11.52
N ASP A 347 28.67 -8.98 -12.18
CA ASP A 347 28.58 -10.09 -13.15
C ASP A 347 28.93 -9.67 -14.59
N GLU A 348 29.52 -8.48 -14.76
CA GLU A 348 29.84 -7.85 -16.05
C GLU A 348 28.63 -7.42 -16.90
N THR A 349 27.40 -7.60 -16.41
CA THR A 349 26.17 -7.12 -17.07
C THR A 349 26.22 -5.60 -17.19
N ARG A 350 25.99 -5.06 -18.39
CA ARG A 350 26.04 -3.62 -18.66
C ARG A 350 24.66 -2.98 -18.58
N TYR A 351 24.62 -1.70 -18.22
CA TYR A 351 23.40 -0.90 -18.27
C TYR A 351 23.66 0.54 -18.71
N ILE A 352 22.62 1.18 -19.25
CA ILE A 352 22.57 2.62 -19.50
C ILE A 352 21.36 3.18 -18.75
N GLU A 353 21.55 4.28 -18.02
CA GLU A 353 20.47 4.96 -17.30
C GLU A 353 20.44 6.47 -17.54
N GLY A 354 19.26 7.07 -17.35
CA GLY A 354 19.07 8.51 -17.50
C GLY A 354 17.64 8.93 -17.23
N ILE A 355 17.36 10.22 -17.41
CA ILE A 355 15.98 10.72 -17.44
C ILE A 355 15.44 10.60 -18.87
N SER A 356 14.17 10.23 -18.97
CA SER A 356 13.37 10.24 -20.18
C SER A 356 12.15 11.12 -19.99
N ASP A 357 11.72 11.82 -21.03
CA ASP A 357 10.44 12.52 -21.10
C ASP A 357 9.64 11.98 -22.29
N SER A 358 8.64 11.15 -22.00
CA SER A 358 7.86 10.44 -23.03
C SER A 358 6.37 10.46 -22.71
N TYR A 359 5.54 10.65 -23.72
CA TYR A 359 4.09 10.56 -23.58
C TYR A 359 3.61 9.09 -23.51
N PRO A 360 2.60 8.75 -22.68
CA PRO A 360 1.81 9.62 -21.80
C PRO A 360 2.38 9.84 -20.39
N GLU A 361 3.40 9.08 -19.98
CA GLU A 361 3.86 9.02 -18.58
C GLU A 361 4.56 10.30 -18.11
N GLY A 362 5.08 11.08 -19.07
CA GLY A 362 5.92 12.24 -18.86
C GLY A 362 7.33 11.84 -18.43
N ILE A 363 7.85 12.63 -17.48
CA ILE A 363 9.21 12.48 -16.96
C ILE A 363 9.34 11.22 -16.10
N SER A 364 10.36 10.41 -16.41
CA SER A 364 10.71 9.20 -15.67
C SER A 364 12.23 8.98 -15.60
N TRP A 365 12.68 8.33 -14.54
CA TRP A 365 13.99 7.68 -14.52
C TRP A 365 13.88 6.37 -15.29
N VAL A 366 14.87 6.08 -16.13
CA VAL A 366 14.92 4.86 -16.95
C VAL A 366 16.31 4.23 -16.84
N ARG A 367 16.36 2.90 -16.72
CA ARG A 367 17.58 2.08 -16.86
C ARG A 367 17.32 0.95 -17.84
N VAL A 368 18.20 0.76 -18.82
CA VAL A 368 18.20 -0.38 -19.73
C VAL A 368 19.35 -1.30 -19.35
N ILE A 369 19.05 -2.56 -19.05
CA ILE A 369 20.01 -3.62 -18.69
C ILE A 369 20.16 -4.57 -19.87
N ASP A 370 21.41 -4.94 -20.20
CA ASP A 370 21.78 -5.78 -21.32
C ASP A 370 22.10 -7.22 -20.87
N SER A 371 21.15 -8.15 -21.04
CA SER A 371 21.23 -9.57 -20.66
C SER A 371 21.57 -10.43 -21.89
N ASP A 372 21.99 -11.69 -21.77
CA ASP A 372 22.36 -12.52 -22.94
C ASP A 372 21.28 -12.62 -24.03
N HIS A 373 20.02 -12.76 -23.62
CA HIS A 373 18.89 -12.97 -24.53
C HIS A 373 17.86 -11.84 -24.51
N TYR A 374 17.95 -10.94 -23.52
CA TYR A 374 16.92 -9.93 -23.28
C TYR A 374 17.52 -8.56 -23.01
N PHE A 375 16.69 -7.53 -23.17
CA PHE A 375 16.89 -6.24 -22.52
C PHE A 375 15.82 -6.05 -21.47
N ALA A 376 16.20 -5.58 -20.28
CA ALA A 376 15.24 -5.12 -19.27
C ALA A 376 15.24 -3.59 -19.20
N ILE A 377 14.09 -2.98 -19.45
CA ILE A 377 13.83 -1.55 -19.37
C ILE A 377 13.08 -1.29 -18.07
N LEU A 378 13.79 -0.69 -17.12
CA LEU A 378 13.27 -0.33 -15.82
C LEU A 378 12.85 1.13 -15.87
N LYS A 379 11.64 1.45 -15.37
CA LYS A 379 11.18 2.83 -15.23
C LYS A 379 10.68 3.11 -13.83
N ALA A 380 10.94 4.32 -13.36
CA ALA A 380 10.38 4.81 -12.10
C ALA A 380 10.04 6.30 -12.22
N TYR A 381 8.82 6.66 -11.84
CA TYR A 381 8.34 8.04 -11.85
C TYR A 381 7.38 8.31 -10.70
N GLY A 382 7.13 9.57 -10.39
CA GLY A 382 6.26 9.94 -9.27
C GLY A 382 6.05 11.43 -9.18
N GLY A 383 5.98 11.95 -7.96
CA GLY A 383 5.91 13.37 -7.68
C GLY A 383 7.28 14.05 -7.53
N ASN A 384 7.27 15.31 -7.09
CA ASN A 384 8.48 16.12 -6.97
C ASN A 384 9.51 15.50 -6.03
N LYS A 385 9.09 15.12 -4.82
CA LYS A 385 9.99 14.55 -3.82
C LYS A 385 10.52 13.20 -4.26
N PHE A 386 9.68 12.37 -4.88
CA PHE A 386 10.10 11.07 -5.37
C PHE A 386 11.19 11.17 -6.43
N MET A 387 11.01 12.05 -7.42
CA MET A 387 11.95 12.22 -8.54
C MET A 387 13.33 12.75 -8.12
N ASN A 388 13.40 13.48 -6.99
CA ASN A 388 14.66 13.97 -6.41
C ASN A 388 15.18 13.08 -5.27
N SER A 389 14.60 11.90 -5.07
CA SER A 389 15.01 10.96 -4.02
C SER A 389 15.92 9.86 -4.57
N PRO A 390 16.66 9.15 -3.72
CA PRO A 390 17.38 7.93 -4.11
C PRO A 390 16.46 6.72 -4.38
N ARG A 391 15.13 6.86 -4.28
CA ARG A 391 14.19 5.72 -4.41
C ARG A 391 14.18 5.08 -5.80
N PRO A 392 14.16 5.82 -6.94
CA PRO A 392 14.27 5.23 -8.28
C PRO A 392 15.54 4.38 -8.42
N LYS A 393 16.70 4.96 -8.04
CA LYS A 393 17.98 4.25 -8.10
C LYS A 393 17.99 2.99 -7.23
N ARG A 394 17.51 3.08 -5.98
CA ARG A 394 17.40 1.89 -5.12
C ARG A 394 16.50 0.80 -5.71
N PHE A 395 15.43 1.16 -6.41
CA PHE A 395 14.61 0.17 -7.10
C PHE A 395 15.40 -0.51 -8.22
N PHE A 396 16.06 0.26 -9.08
CA PHE A 396 16.87 -0.30 -10.17
C PHE A 396 18.04 -1.16 -9.70
N ASP A 397 18.65 -0.82 -8.56
CA ASP A 397 19.77 -1.57 -8.00
C ASP A 397 19.32 -2.91 -7.35
N ASN A 398 18.02 -3.20 -7.26
CA ASN A 398 17.48 -4.48 -6.78
C ASN A 398 16.82 -5.31 -7.91
N ILE A 399 17.30 -5.15 -9.13
CA ILE A 399 16.82 -5.89 -10.31
C ILE A 399 18.03 -6.42 -11.08
N TRP A 400 18.05 -7.72 -11.31
CA TRP A 400 19.14 -8.42 -11.99
C TRP A 400 18.63 -9.67 -12.70
N PHE A 401 19.46 -10.24 -13.57
CA PHE A 401 19.23 -11.55 -14.18
C PHE A 401 20.07 -12.60 -13.43
N GLU A 402 19.50 -13.73 -13.08
CA GLU A 402 20.24 -14.84 -12.45
C GLU A 402 20.36 -16.00 -13.43
N TYR A 403 21.52 -16.19 -14.03
CA TYR A 403 21.76 -17.36 -14.85
C TYR A 403 22.22 -18.51 -13.96
N PRO A 404 21.64 -19.72 -14.07
CA PRO A 404 22.17 -20.87 -13.36
C PRO A 404 23.63 -21.05 -13.75
N GLU A 405 24.51 -21.24 -12.76
CA GLU A 405 25.90 -21.60 -13.02
C GLU A 405 25.90 -22.80 -13.99
N GLU A 406 26.55 -22.64 -15.14
CA GLU A 406 26.78 -23.78 -16.03
C GLU A 406 27.41 -24.88 -15.19
N ASP A 407 26.70 -26.00 -15.06
CA ASP A 407 27.19 -27.22 -14.42
C ASP A 407 28.45 -27.63 -15.20
N ASN A 408 29.61 -27.19 -14.70
CA ASN A 408 30.94 -27.52 -15.21
C ASN A 408 31.09 -29.05 -15.22
N ARG A 409 30.65 -29.69 -16.30
CA ARG A 409 30.82 -31.12 -16.58
C ARG A 409 31.75 -31.33 -17.76
#